data_AF-A0A8S1IKG9-F1
#
_entry.id   AF-A0A8S1IKG9-F1
#
_cell.length_a   1.000
_cell.length_b   1.000
_cell.length_c   1.000
_cell.angle_alpha   90.00
_cell.angle_beta   90.00
_cell.angle_gamma   90.00
#
_symmetry.space_group_name_H-M   'P 1'
#
loop_
_entity.id
_entity.type
_entity.pdbx_description
1 polymer ?
#
loop_
_entity_poly.entity_id
_entity_poly.type
_entity_poly.pdbx_seq_one_letter_code
_entity_poly.pdbx_strand_id
1 'polypeptide(L)'
;MPDVSSIVDVEAFADVDGLEAVGADRLKEALQALGLKCGGTVRQRAERLFKIKGRELQELEPSLFVKGSRPAALVSEEDRRRTTAATYYIAFTEAKIERLVEMLGSVLEDTKGRVEKKMTQTVREREAEMEEAEMEVEEEDTDEEEEYIYNPLKLPLGWDGKPIPYWLYKLHGLNQEFKCEICGNYSYWGRRAFEKHFKEWRHQNNMRALGIPNNKNFYEITKIEDAVALWENMQRRDKGGWRPDVDEECEDEDGNVYSKKTYEDMKRQGLIP
;
A
#
# COMPACT_ATOMS: atom_id res chain seq x y z
N MET A 1 14.42 -30.10 -36.70
CA MET A 1 13.81 -30.99 -35.69
C MET A 1 14.90 -31.96 -35.27
N PRO A 2 15.35 -31.96 -34.02
CA PRO A 2 16.30 -32.99 -33.57
C PRO A 2 15.61 -34.35 -33.70
N ASP A 3 16.33 -35.30 -34.29
CA ASP A 3 15.84 -36.66 -34.55
C ASP A 3 15.68 -37.42 -33.22
N VAL A 4 14.44 -37.50 -32.72
CA VAL A 4 14.12 -38.14 -31.43
C VAL A 4 14.41 -39.64 -31.46
N SER A 5 14.47 -40.25 -32.66
CA SER A 5 14.93 -41.62 -32.89
C SER A 5 16.33 -41.88 -32.31
N SER A 6 17.16 -40.84 -32.20
CA SER A 6 18.53 -40.97 -31.68
C SER A 6 18.63 -41.14 -30.16
N ILE A 7 17.59 -40.83 -29.38
CA ILE A 7 17.66 -40.81 -27.90
C ILE A 7 17.04 -42.09 -27.31
N VAL A 8 15.80 -42.43 -27.67
CA VAL A 8 15.11 -43.66 -27.28
C VAL A 8 14.11 -44.04 -28.39
N ASP A 9 14.30 -45.19 -29.02
CA ASP A 9 13.30 -45.76 -29.95
C ASP A 9 12.20 -46.47 -29.16
N VAL A 10 11.04 -45.82 -29.04
CA VAL A 10 9.89 -46.31 -28.27
C VAL A 10 9.22 -47.50 -28.95
N GLU A 11 9.35 -47.65 -30.28
CA GLU A 11 8.72 -48.75 -31.01
C GLU A 11 9.40 -50.10 -30.70
N ALA A 12 10.69 -50.07 -30.36
CA ALA A 12 11.48 -51.24 -30.00
C ALA A 12 11.07 -51.92 -28.67
N PHE A 13 10.31 -51.24 -27.80
CA PHE A 13 9.93 -51.76 -26.49
C PHE A 13 8.51 -52.32 -26.47
N ALA A 14 8.33 -53.53 -25.95
CA ALA A 14 7.01 -54.19 -25.86
C ALA A 14 6.16 -53.66 -24.70
N ASP A 15 6.79 -53.26 -23.60
CA ASP A 15 6.14 -52.84 -22.36
C ASP A 15 6.84 -51.63 -21.70
N VAL A 16 6.20 -51.12 -20.65
CA VAL A 16 6.69 -49.97 -19.86
C VAL A 16 7.91 -50.36 -19.01
N ASP A 17 7.99 -51.61 -18.58
CA ASP A 17 9.08 -52.09 -17.72
C ASP A 17 10.42 -52.08 -18.48
N GLY A 18 10.41 -52.44 -19.77
CA GLY A 18 11.57 -52.32 -20.65
C GLY A 18 12.03 -50.87 -20.85
N LEU A 19 11.10 -49.91 -20.90
CA LEU A 19 11.39 -48.48 -20.97
C LEU A 19 11.92 -47.92 -19.66
N GLU A 20 11.40 -48.36 -18.52
CA GLU A 20 11.88 -47.96 -17.19
C GLU A 20 13.35 -48.37 -16.98
N ALA A 21 13.75 -49.53 -17.50
CA ALA A 21 15.14 -50.02 -17.45
C ALA A 21 16.15 -49.19 -18.27
N VAL A 22 15.69 -48.36 -19.21
CA VAL A 22 16.55 -47.45 -20.01
C VAL A 22 17.18 -46.36 -19.13
N GLY A 23 16.55 -46.05 -18.00
CA GLY A 23 17.09 -45.15 -16.98
C GLY A 23 16.50 -43.75 -16.99
N ALA A 24 16.63 -43.08 -15.84
CA ALA A 24 15.97 -41.81 -15.54
C ALA A 24 16.35 -40.67 -16.50
N ASP A 25 17.63 -40.56 -16.85
CA ASP A 25 18.16 -39.42 -17.62
C ASP A 25 17.76 -39.51 -19.09
N ARG A 26 17.90 -40.69 -19.70
CA ARG A 26 17.49 -40.91 -21.11
C ARG A 26 16.00 -40.70 -21.33
N LEU A 27 15.16 -41.16 -20.40
CA LEU A 27 13.71 -40.92 -20.46
C LEU A 27 13.36 -39.44 -20.30
N LYS A 28 14.10 -38.71 -19.46
CA LYS A 28 13.92 -37.27 -19.28
C LYS A 28 14.31 -36.51 -20.54
N GLU A 29 15.46 -36.82 -21.13
CA GLU A 29 15.94 -36.22 -22.39
C GLU A 29 14.96 -36.48 -23.53
N ALA A 30 14.48 -37.72 -23.70
CA ALA A 30 13.51 -38.06 -24.74
C ALA A 30 12.19 -37.27 -24.58
N LEU A 31 11.64 -37.19 -23.37
CA LEU A 31 10.43 -36.39 -23.10
C LEU A 31 10.65 -34.89 -23.35
N GLN A 32 11.81 -34.36 -22.95
CA GLN A 32 12.15 -32.94 -23.18
C GLN A 32 12.30 -32.64 -24.67
N ALA A 33 12.93 -33.52 -25.45
CA ALA A 33 13.07 -33.38 -26.90
C ALA A 33 11.71 -33.35 -27.61
N LEU A 34 10.71 -34.07 -27.08
CA LEU A 34 9.33 -34.09 -27.59
C LEU A 34 8.45 -32.97 -27.03
N GLY A 35 8.96 -32.09 -26.17
CA GLY A 35 8.16 -31.03 -25.52
C GLY A 35 7.13 -31.55 -24.50
N LEU A 36 7.28 -32.79 -24.04
CA LEU A 36 6.40 -33.44 -23.07
C LEU A 36 6.89 -33.18 -21.63
N LYS A 37 5.96 -33.22 -20.67
CA LYS A 37 6.28 -33.08 -19.24
C LYS A 37 7.17 -34.23 -18.78
N CYS A 38 8.34 -33.92 -18.21
CA CYS A 38 9.33 -34.90 -17.73
C CYS A 38 9.37 -35.08 -16.20
N GLY A 39 8.47 -34.43 -15.46
CA GLY A 39 8.33 -34.60 -14.01
C GLY A 39 7.71 -35.95 -13.60
N GLY A 40 7.94 -36.33 -12.34
CA GLY A 40 7.42 -37.56 -11.73
C GLY A 40 8.49 -38.64 -11.51
N THR A 41 8.02 -39.86 -11.20
CA THR A 41 8.88 -41.04 -11.04
C THR A 41 9.40 -41.55 -12.39
N VAL A 42 10.43 -42.40 -12.39
CA VAL A 42 11.00 -43.01 -13.60
C VAL A 42 9.92 -43.79 -14.36
N ARG A 43 9.13 -44.61 -13.66
CA ARG A 43 7.96 -45.29 -14.21
C ARG A 43 6.96 -44.35 -14.88
N GLN A 44 6.60 -43.23 -14.24
CA GLN A 44 5.67 -42.25 -14.82
C GLN A 44 6.22 -41.59 -16.09
N ARG A 45 7.55 -41.41 -16.19
CA ARG A 45 8.18 -40.97 -17.43
C ARG A 45 8.10 -42.04 -18.51
N ALA A 46 8.39 -43.30 -18.17
CA ALA A 46 8.29 -44.43 -19.10
C ALA A 46 6.85 -44.61 -19.63
N GLU A 47 5.84 -44.55 -18.75
CA GLU A 47 4.43 -44.60 -19.13
C GLU A 47 4.04 -43.47 -20.09
N ARG A 48 4.52 -42.25 -19.81
CA ARG A 48 4.24 -41.08 -20.67
C ARG A 48 4.91 -41.20 -22.03
N LEU A 49 6.12 -41.72 -22.08
CA LEU A 49 6.83 -41.98 -23.33
C LEU A 49 6.15 -43.12 -24.11
N PHE A 50 5.72 -44.19 -23.44
CA PHE A 50 5.02 -45.30 -24.08
C PHE A 50 3.67 -44.89 -24.70
N LYS A 51 2.99 -43.87 -24.16
CA LYS A 51 1.75 -43.32 -24.76
C LYS A 51 1.93 -42.76 -26.17
N ILE A 52 3.16 -42.45 -26.59
CA ILE A 52 3.44 -41.95 -27.94
C ILE A 52 3.59 -43.09 -28.95
N LYS A 53 3.71 -44.33 -28.49
CA LYS A 53 3.91 -45.50 -29.35
C LYS A 53 2.76 -45.62 -30.35
N GLY A 54 3.07 -45.64 -31.64
CA GLY A 54 2.11 -45.72 -32.73
C GLY A 54 1.16 -44.52 -32.87
N ARG A 55 1.47 -43.37 -32.27
CA ARG A 55 0.67 -42.14 -32.38
C ARG A 55 1.52 -40.96 -32.80
N GLU A 56 0.91 -40.06 -33.58
CA GLU A 56 1.56 -38.79 -33.88
C GLU A 56 1.40 -37.79 -32.73
N LEU A 57 2.36 -36.87 -32.60
CA LEU A 57 2.35 -35.83 -31.55
C LEU A 57 1.08 -34.96 -31.58
N GLN A 58 0.42 -34.84 -32.74
CA GLN A 58 -0.79 -34.04 -32.92
C GLN A 58 -2.05 -34.73 -32.36
N GLU A 59 -2.00 -36.05 -32.14
CA GLU A 59 -3.12 -36.84 -31.61
C GLU A 59 -3.09 -36.95 -30.08
N LEU A 60 -2.05 -36.39 -29.44
CA LEU A 60 -1.85 -36.47 -28.01
C LEU A 60 -2.64 -35.40 -27.24
N GLU A 61 -3.02 -35.75 -26.01
CA GLU A 61 -3.67 -34.84 -25.07
C GLU A 61 -2.83 -33.56 -24.81
N PRO A 62 -3.39 -32.34 -25.00
CA PRO A 62 -2.66 -31.07 -24.80
C PRO A 62 -2.10 -30.88 -23.38
N SER A 63 -2.60 -31.63 -22.40
CA SER A 63 -2.16 -31.61 -21.00
C SER A 63 -0.81 -32.28 -20.77
N LEU A 64 -0.37 -33.15 -21.70
CA LEU A 64 0.91 -33.87 -21.62
C LEU A 64 2.11 -33.00 -22.01
N PHE A 65 1.88 -31.95 -22.81
CA PHE A 65 2.91 -31.01 -23.25
C PHE A 65 3.26 -29.98 -22.16
N VAL A 66 4.51 -29.52 -22.21
CA VAL A 66 4.94 -28.31 -21.49
C VAL A 66 4.23 -27.10 -22.10
N LYS A 67 3.91 -26.10 -21.27
CA LYS A 67 3.25 -24.87 -21.71
C LYS A 67 4.14 -24.18 -22.76
N GLY A 68 3.60 -23.93 -23.96
CA GLY A 68 4.33 -23.34 -25.08
C GLY A 68 5.00 -24.35 -26.04
N SER A 69 5.05 -25.64 -25.69
CA SER A 69 5.64 -26.69 -26.54
C SER A 69 4.61 -27.54 -27.28
N ARG A 70 3.35 -27.11 -27.29
CA ARG A 70 2.28 -27.83 -28.00
C ARG A 70 2.47 -27.74 -29.51
N PRO A 71 2.20 -28.82 -30.26
CA PRO A 71 2.09 -28.76 -31.72
C PRO A 71 1.07 -27.70 -32.14
N ALA A 72 1.33 -27.01 -33.25
CA ALA A 72 0.46 -25.93 -33.75
C ALA A 72 -1.00 -26.37 -33.94
N ALA A 73 -1.22 -27.63 -34.34
CA ALA A 73 -2.56 -28.21 -34.52
C ALA A 73 -3.37 -28.32 -33.21
N LEU A 74 -2.71 -28.42 -32.05
CA LEU A 74 -3.34 -28.56 -30.73
C LEU A 74 -3.50 -27.24 -29.98
N VAL A 75 -3.06 -26.12 -30.57
CA VAL A 75 -3.20 -24.80 -29.98
C VAL A 75 -4.56 -24.22 -30.37
N SER A 76 -5.38 -23.88 -29.38
CA SER A 76 -6.66 -23.20 -29.61
C SER A 76 -6.44 -21.89 -30.37
N GLU A 77 -7.36 -21.53 -31.27
CA GLU A 77 -7.35 -20.23 -31.95
C GLU A 77 -7.33 -19.06 -30.98
N GLU A 78 -7.99 -19.19 -29.83
CA GLU A 78 -7.98 -18.17 -28.78
C GLU A 78 -6.58 -18.03 -28.15
N ASP A 79 -5.93 -19.15 -27.84
CA ASP A 79 -4.56 -19.16 -27.33
C ASP A 79 -3.59 -18.55 -28.35
N ARG A 80 -3.77 -18.86 -29.65
CA ARG A 80 -2.96 -18.32 -30.74
C ARG A 80 -3.12 -16.80 -30.84
N ARG A 81 -4.36 -16.29 -30.82
CA ARG A 81 -4.64 -14.84 -30.81
C ARG A 81 -4.05 -14.14 -29.60
N ARG A 82 -4.12 -14.76 -28.41
CA ARG A 82 -3.52 -14.21 -27.20
C ARG A 82 -2.01 -14.14 -27.32
N THR A 83 -1.36 -15.20 -27.83
CA THR A 83 0.09 -15.21 -28.04
C THR A 83 0.52 -14.19 -29.07
N THR A 84 -0.18 -14.06 -30.20
CA THR A 84 0.17 -13.08 -31.24
C THR A 84 0.00 -11.64 -30.76
N ALA A 85 -1.06 -11.36 -29.99
CA ALA A 85 -1.26 -10.06 -29.38
C ALA A 85 -0.14 -9.73 -28.37
N ALA A 86 0.25 -10.70 -27.54
CA ALA A 86 1.35 -10.52 -26.60
C ALA A 86 2.70 -10.32 -27.31
N THR A 87 3.01 -11.11 -28.34
CA THR A 87 4.25 -10.93 -29.12
C THR A 87 4.27 -9.61 -29.88
N TYR A 88 3.13 -9.18 -30.43
CA TYR A 88 3.02 -7.88 -31.09
C TYR A 88 3.27 -6.73 -30.11
N TYR A 89 2.69 -6.80 -28.91
CA TYR A 89 2.92 -5.81 -27.87
C TYR A 89 4.40 -5.70 -27.47
N ILE A 90 5.08 -6.85 -27.31
CA ILE A 90 6.52 -6.88 -27.01
C ILE A 90 7.32 -6.25 -28.15
N ALA A 91 7.12 -6.70 -29.40
CA ALA A 91 7.84 -6.18 -30.56
C ALA A 91 7.60 -4.68 -30.79
N PHE A 92 6.38 -4.21 -30.55
CA PHE A 92 6.06 -2.78 -30.66
C PHE A 92 6.73 -1.96 -29.55
N THR A 93 6.76 -2.48 -28.33
CA THR A 93 7.47 -1.85 -27.20
C THR A 93 8.97 -1.80 -27.46
N GLU A 94 9.55 -2.88 -27.99
CA GLU A 94 10.97 -2.94 -28.38
C GLU A 94 11.30 -1.87 -29.43
N ALA A 95 10.53 -1.80 -30.51
CA ALA A 95 10.72 -0.76 -31.54
C ALA A 95 10.58 0.67 -31.00
N LYS A 96 9.66 0.89 -30.04
CA LYS A 96 9.55 2.18 -29.35
C LYS A 96 10.78 2.51 -28.54
N ILE A 97 11.29 1.54 -27.77
CA ILE A 97 12.49 1.71 -26.95
C ILE A 97 13.68 2.01 -27.85
N GLU A 98 13.87 1.27 -28.95
CA GLU A 98 14.92 1.54 -29.94
C GLU A 98 14.87 2.98 -30.44
N ARG A 99 13.67 3.47 -30.80
CA ARG A 99 13.50 4.83 -31.28
C ARG A 99 13.76 5.89 -30.20
N LEU A 100 13.32 5.64 -28.96
CA LEU A 100 13.58 6.52 -27.83
C LEU A 100 15.08 6.58 -27.48
N VAL A 101 15.75 5.43 -27.50
CA VAL A 101 17.21 5.33 -27.28
C VAL A 101 17.97 6.13 -28.33
N GLU A 102 17.55 6.06 -29.60
CA GLU A 102 18.14 6.86 -30.67
C GLU A 102 17.94 8.36 -30.43
N MET A 103 16.72 8.78 -30.06
CA MET A 103 16.41 10.19 -29.79
C MET A 103 17.12 10.74 -28.54
N LEU A 104 17.30 9.91 -27.51
CA LEU A 104 17.94 10.26 -26.25
C LEU A 104 19.43 9.89 -26.22
N GLY A 105 20.05 9.66 -27.37
CA GLY A 105 21.43 9.17 -27.47
C GLY A 105 22.45 10.06 -26.74
N SER A 106 22.30 11.38 -26.81
CA SER A 106 23.18 12.32 -26.07
C SER A 106 23.01 12.17 -24.56
N VAL A 107 21.78 12.17 -24.07
CA VAL A 107 21.45 12.00 -22.65
C VAL A 107 21.95 10.65 -22.12
N LEU A 108 21.87 9.59 -22.93
CA LEU A 108 22.42 8.29 -22.57
C LEU A 108 23.95 8.31 -22.43
N GLU A 109 24.64 9.04 -23.29
CA GLU A 109 26.09 9.17 -23.19
C GLU A 109 26.50 10.03 -22.00
N ASP A 110 25.78 11.14 -21.75
CA ASP A 110 25.99 12.01 -20.59
C ASP A 110 25.76 11.24 -19.27
N THR A 111 24.71 10.42 -19.21
CA THR A 111 24.40 9.61 -18.01
C THR A 111 25.43 8.50 -17.79
N LYS A 112 25.95 7.85 -18.84
CA LYS A 112 27.08 6.92 -18.70
C LYS A 112 28.32 7.64 -18.16
N GLY A 113 28.67 8.78 -18.75
CA GLY A 113 29.80 9.60 -18.28
C GLY A 113 29.63 10.01 -16.81
N ARG A 114 28.42 10.39 -16.40
CA ARG A 114 28.10 10.68 -15.00
C ARG A 114 28.30 9.47 -14.08
N VAL A 115 27.89 8.28 -14.50
CA VAL A 115 28.11 7.04 -13.73
C VAL A 115 29.60 6.75 -13.60
N GLU A 116 30.38 6.85 -14.68
CA GLU A 116 31.84 6.65 -14.64
C GLU A 116 32.54 7.67 -13.73
N LYS A 117 32.15 8.96 -13.81
CA LYS A 117 32.63 10.02 -12.92
C LYS A 117 32.29 9.70 -11.45
N LYS A 118 31.07 9.27 -11.18
CA LYS A 118 30.61 8.91 -9.82
C LYS A 118 31.38 7.73 -9.23
N MET A 119 31.86 6.82 -10.05
CA MET A 119 32.66 5.66 -9.61
C MET A 119 34.07 6.04 -9.17
N THR A 120 34.64 7.14 -9.67
CA THR A 120 35.98 7.61 -9.29
C THR A 120 35.98 8.65 -8.17
N GLN A 121 34.81 9.19 -7.83
CA GLN A 121 34.65 10.20 -6.78
C GLN A 121 34.72 9.65 -5.35
N THR A 122 35.24 10.50 -4.47
CA THR A 122 35.15 10.33 -3.01
C THR A 122 33.75 10.65 -2.48
N VAL A 123 33.45 10.23 -1.25
CA VAL A 123 32.14 10.46 -0.62
C VAL A 123 31.80 11.96 -0.54
N ARG A 124 32.78 12.78 -0.12
CA ARG A 124 32.60 14.24 0.03
C ARG A 124 32.31 14.93 -1.31
N GLU A 125 32.96 14.50 -2.39
CA GLU A 125 32.71 15.06 -3.73
C GLU A 125 31.32 14.67 -4.24
N ARG A 126 30.86 13.46 -3.93
CA ARG A 126 29.52 13.00 -4.29
C ARG A 126 28.42 13.72 -3.51
N GLU A 127 28.66 14.01 -2.22
CA GLU A 127 27.75 14.80 -1.38
C GLU A 127 27.64 16.24 -1.91
N ALA A 128 28.77 16.87 -2.24
CA ALA A 128 28.77 18.22 -2.82
C ALA A 128 28.03 18.30 -4.17
N GLU A 129 28.21 17.33 -5.08
CA GLU A 129 27.46 17.31 -6.36
C GLU A 129 25.97 17.04 -6.18
N MET A 130 25.57 16.37 -5.09
CA MET A 130 24.16 16.16 -4.77
C MET A 130 23.53 17.44 -4.22
N GLU A 131 24.21 18.15 -3.32
CA GLU A 131 23.78 19.45 -2.81
C GLU A 131 23.65 20.49 -3.94
N GLU A 132 24.61 20.52 -4.88
CA GLU A 132 24.57 21.42 -6.04
C GLU A 132 23.37 21.12 -6.96
N ALA A 133 23.10 19.84 -7.24
CA ALA A 133 21.94 19.45 -8.03
C ALA A 133 20.60 19.72 -7.32
N GLU A 134 20.55 19.60 -5.99
CA GLU A 134 19.35 19.97 -5.21
C GLU A 134 19.10 21.49 -5.28
N MET A 135 20.15 22.31 -5.20
CA MET A 135 20.03 23.77 -5.36
C MET A 135 19.57 24.16 -6.77
N GLU A 136 20.07 23.52 -7.83
CA GLU A 136 19.62 23.79 -9.22
C GLU A 136 18.12 23.48 -9.41
N VAL A 137 17.62 22.38 -8.81
CA VAL A 137 16.19 22.04 -8.86
C VAL A 137 15.34 23.04 -8.06
N GLU A 138 15.83 23.50 -6.90
CA GLU A 138 15.16 24.55 -6.13
C GLU A 138 15.11 25.89 -6.88
N GLU A 139 16.14 26.23 -7.67
CA GLU A 139 16.15 27.43 -8.52
C GLU A 139 15.19 27.32 -9.72
N GLU A 140 15.12 26.17 -10.40
CA GLU A 140 14.15 25.93 -11.50
C GLU A 140 12.70 25.98 -11.01
N ASP A 141 12.40 25.51 -9.80
CA ASP A 141 11.07 25.64 -9.17
C ASP A 141 10.71 27.10 -8.82
N THR A 142 11.69 28.01 -8.77
CA THR A 142 11.45 29.46 -8.58
C THR A 142 11.36 30.25 -9.89
N ASP A 143 11.81 29.68 -11.00
CA ASP A 143 11.86 30.31 -12.34
C ASP A 143 10.73 29.83 -13.29
N GLU A 144 9.89 28.88 -12.89
CA GLU A 144 8.49 28.87 -13.38
C GLU A 144 7.87 30.18 -12.90
N GLU A 145 7.93 31.20 -13.78
CA GLU A 145 7.27 32.49 -13.63
C GLU A 145 6.04 32.32 -12.73
N GLU A 146 6.02 32.98 -11.57
CA GLU A 146 4.79 33.18 -10.78
C GLU A 146 3.78 33.82 -11.74
N GLU A 147 3.10 33.00 -12.54
CA GLU A 147 2.05 33.40 -13.43
C GLU A 147 1.07 34.02 -12.46
N TYR A 148 0.90 35.34 -12.55
CA TYR A 148 0.00 36.06 -11.69
C TYR A 148 -1.40 35.55 -12.00
N ILE A 149 -1.79 34.44 -11.35
CA ILE A 149 -3.04 33.75 -11.62
C ILE A 149 -4.12 34.68 -11.09
N TYR A 150 -4.75 35.41 -12.02
CA TYR A 150 -5.77 36.40 -11.74
C TYR A 150 -6.94 35.74 -11.00
N ASN A 151 -6.96 35.90 -9.67
CA ASN A 151 -7.97 35.37 -8.76
C ASN A 151 -8.84 36.51 -8.17
N PRO A 152 -9.66 37.19 -9.01
CA PRO A 152 -10.44 38.35 -8.59
C PRO A 152 -11.49 38.02 -7.53
N LEU A 153 -11.90 36.74 -7.43
CA LEU A 153 -12.86 36.25 -6.45
C LEU A 153 -12.21 35.69 -5.17
N LYS A 154 -10.87 35.72 -5.07
CA LYS A 154 -10.09 35.17 -3.94
C LYS A 154 -10.53 33.76 -3.56
N LEU A 155 -10.82 32.92 -4.55
CA LEU A 155 -11.22 31.53 -4.30
C LEU A 155 -10.00 30.72 -3.84
N PRO A 156 -10.17 29.73 -2.95
CA PRO A 156 -9.09 28.83 -2.55
C PRO A 156 -8.43 28.18 -3.77
N LEU A 157 -7.11 28.04 -3.74
CA LEU A 157 -6.37 27.38 -4.82
C LEU A 157 -6.52 25.86 -4.71
N GLY A 158 -6.67 25.20 -5.84
CA GLY A 158 -6.67 23.74 -5.91
C GLY A 158 -5.27 23.16 -5.76
N TRP A 159 -5.17 21.84 -5.85
CA TRP A 159 -3.89 21.13 -5.90
C TRP A 159 -3.09 21.42 -7.18
N ASP A 160 -3.72 22.01 -8.21
CA ASP A 160 -3.12 22.47 -9.47
C ASP A 160 -2.63 23.93 -9.39
N GLY A 161 -2.57 24.54 -8.20
CA GLY A 161 -2.20 25.96 -8.00
C GLY A 161 -3.22 26.98 -8.52
N LYS A 162 -4.19 26.57 -9.35
CA LYS A 162 -5.23 27.44 -9.93
C LYS A 162 -6.45 27.60 -9.01
N PRO A 163 -7.15 28.76 -9.06
CA PRO A 163 -8.39 28.99 -8.33
C PRO A 163 -9.43 27.91 -8.64
N ILE A 164 -9.98 27.28 -7.61
CA ILE A 164 -11.02 26.26 -7.81
C ILE A 164 -12.23 26.88 -8.52
N PRO A 165 -12.89 26.16 -9.44
CA PRO A 165 -14.10 26.64 -10.08
C PRO A 165 -15.18 27.04 -9.07
N TYR A 166 -15.88 28.15 -9.33
CA TYR A 166 -16.87 28.72 -8.39
C TYR A 166 -18.02 27.77 -8.03
N TRP A 167 -18.44 26.90 -8.95
CA TRP A 167 -19.47 25.89 -8.67
C TRP A 167 -18.96 24.81 -7.71
N LEU A 168 -17.68 24.46 -7.78
CA LEU A 168 -17.04 23.48 -6.89
C LEU A 168 -16.86 24.06 -5.48
N TYR A 169 -16.50 25.34 -5.41
CA TYR A 169 -16.47 26.13 -4.17
C TYR A 169 -17.85 26.13 -3.46
N LYS A 170 -18.93 26.34 -4.21
CA LYS A 170 -20.31 26.27 -3.69
C LYS A 170 -20.75 24.85 -3.35
N LEU A 171 -20.44 23.86 -4.19
CA LEU A 171 -20.86 22.47 -4.01
C LEU A 171 -20.28 21.87 -2.73
N HIS A 172 -18.99 22.10 -2.47
CA HIS A 172 -18.33 21.62 -1.27
C HIS A 172 -18.53 22.53 -0.04
N GLY A 173 -19.33 23.59 -0.18
CA GLY A 173 -19.68 24.49 0.91
C GLY A 173 -18.51 25.31 1.44
N LEU A 174 -17.43 25.49 0.67
CA LEU A 174 -16.27 26.31 1.08
C LEU A 174 -16.63 27.79 1.23
N ASN A 175 -17.78 28.21 0.72
CA ASN A 175 -18.33 29.55 0.85
C ASN A 175 -18.97 29.86 2.21
N GLN A 176 -19.11 28.87 3.08
CA GLN A 176 -19.68 29.04 4.42
C GLN A 176 -18.56 29.29 5.42
N GLU A 177 -18.59 30.46 6.05
CA GLU A 177 -17.67 30.82 7.12
C GLU A 177 -18.15 30.26 8.47
N PHE A 178 -17.29 29.50 9.16
CA PHE A 178 -17.53 29.01 10.50
C PHE A 178 -16.49 29.59 11.46
N LYS A 179 -16.93 30.32 12.48
CA LYS A 179 -16.03 30.94 13.47
C LYS A 179 -15.94 30.09 14.73
N CYS A 180 -14.73 29.90 15.24
CA CYS A 180 -14.49 29.22 16.51
C CYS A 180 -13.88 30.18 17.53
N GLU A 181 -14.64 30.51 18.58
CA GLU A 181 -14.22 31.43 19.64
C GLU A 181 -13.10 30.84 20.50
N ILE A 182 -13.17 29.55 20.81
CA ILE A 182 -12.10 28.80 21.51
C ILE A 182 -10.76 28.91 20.77
N CYS A 183 -10.77 29.00 19.43
CA CYS A 183 -9.57 29.20 18.61
C CYS A 183 -9.14 30.68 18.48
N GLY A 184 -9.74 31.62 19.21
CA GLY A 184 -9.49 33.06 19.08
C GLY A 184 -10.23 33.68 17.90
N ASN A 185 -11.50 33.30 17.72
CA ASN A 185 -12.37 33.74 16.61
C ASN A 185 -11.79 33.48 15.21
N TYR A 186 -11.04 32.38 15.07
CA TYR A 186 -10.51 31.98 13.77
C TYR A 186 -11.64 31.49 12.86
N SER A 187 -11.62 31.94 11.61
CA SER A 187 -12.60 31.59 10.58
C SER A 187 -12.13 30.39 9.78
N TYR A 188 -12.94 29.33 9.78
CA TYR A 188 -12.78 28.14 8.95
C TYR A 188 -13.75 28.20 7.78
N TRP A 189 -13.25 28.00 6.57
CA TRP A 189 -14.05 28.02 5.35
C TRP A 189 -14.49 26.60 4.98
N GLY A 190 -15.79 26.37 5.08
CA GLY A 190 -16.44 25.09 4.80
C GLY A 190 -16.49 24.10 5.95
N ARG A 191 -17.54 23.29 5.92
CA ARG A 191 -17.90 22.36 7.00
C ARG A 191 -16.81 21.33 7.29
N ARG A 192 -16.14 20.80 6.25
CA ARG A 192 -15.10 19.78 6.40
C ARG A 192 -13.83 20.32 7.08
N ALA A 193 -13.42 21.54 6.74
CA ALA A 193 -12.31 22.20 7.41
C ALA A 193 -12.66 22.50 8.88
N PHE A 194 -13.88 22.96 9.12
CA PHE A 194 -14.39 23.16 10.47
C PHE A 194 -14.49 21.84 11.27
N GLU A 195 -14.90 20.71 10.73
CA GLU A 195 -14.90 19.47 11.53
C GLU A 195 -13.49 18.96 11.83
N LYS A 196 -12.54 19.18 10.91
CA LYS A 196 -11.15 18.79 11.10
C LYS A 196 -10.47 19.59 12.22
N HIS A 197 -10.82 20.88 12.38
CA HIS A 197 -10.15 21.77 13.32
C HIS A 197 -10.24 21.31 14.78
N PHE A 198 -11.30 20.59 15.19
CA PHE A 198 -11.43 20.04 16.53
C PHE A 198 -10.31 19.06 16.90
N LYS A 199 -9.68 18.43 15.90
CA LYS A 199 -8.52 17.54 16.09
C LYS A 199 -7.19 18.25 15.92
N GLU A 200 -7.17 19.48 15.44
CA GLU A 200 -5.93 20.23 15.20
C GLU A 200 -5.34 20.77 16.49
N TRP A 201 -4.01 20.81 16.56
CA TRP A 201 -3.26 21.19 17.75
C TRP A 201 -3.73 22.51 18.37
N ARG A 202 -4.05 23.53 17.56
CA ARG A 202 -4.54 24.84 18.04
C ARG A 202 -5.79 24.71 18.92
N HIS A 203 -6.79 23.96 18.46
CA HIS A 203 -8.02 23.76 19.23
C HIS A 203 -7.76 22.90 20.47
N GLN A 204 -6.96 21.82 20.34
CA GLN A 204 -6.64 20.97 21.49
C GLN A 204 -5.87 21.74 22.57
N ASN A 205 -4.93 22.59 22.18
CA ASN A 205 -4.12 23.38 23.09
C ASN A 205 -4.97 24.42 23.83
N ASN A 206 -5.91 25.06 23.14
CA ASN A 206 -6.82 26.01 23.76
C ASN A 206 -7.81 25.32 24.71
N MET A 207 -8.34 24.15 24.34
CA MET A 207 -9.16 23.33 25.24
C MET A 207 -8.37 22.91 26.49
N ARG A 208 -7.10 22.54 26.32
CA ARG A 208 -6.19 22.22 27.43
C ARG A 208 -5.92 23.43 28.32
N ALA A 209 -5.78 24.63 27.74
CA ALA A 209 -5.62 25.87 28.51
C ALA A 209 -6.87 26.22 29.33
N LEU A 210 -8.06 25.86 28.85
CA LEU A 210 -9.32 25.96 29.59
C LEU A 210 -9.50 24.86 30.65
N GLY A 211 -8.60 23.86 30.70
CA GLY A 211 -8.71 22.72 31.60
C GLY A 211 -9.80 21.70 31.20
N ILE A 212 -10.28 21.76 29.96
CA ILE A 212 -11.35 20.88 29.44
C ILE A 212 -10.71 19.79 28.56
N PRO A 213 -11.02 18.49 28.77
CA PRO A 213 -10.53 17.44 27.90
C PRO A 213 -11.18 17.52 26.52
N ASN A 214 -10.37 17.50 25.45
CA ASN A 214 -10.86 17.53 24.07
C ASN A 214 -11.37 16.14 23.61
N ASN A 215 -12.54 15.75 24.11
CA ASN A 215 -13.24 14.54 23.71
C ASN A 215 -14.36 14.85 22.68
N LYS A 216 -14.98 13.81 22.12
CA LYS A 216 -16.06 13.96 21.12
C LYS A 216 -17.30 14.69 21.65
N ASN A 217 -17.51 14.75 22.97
CA ASN A 217 -18.66 15.44 23.55
C ASN A 217 -18.57 16.96 23.39
N PHE A 218 -17.37 17.49 23.14
CA PHE A 218 -17.12 18.92 22.90
C PHE A 218 -17.04 19.28 21.42
N TYR A 219 -17.29 18.33 20.51
CA TYR A 219 -17.31 18.64 19.09
C TYR A 219 -18.54 19.51 18.78
N GLU A 220 -18.39 20.43 17.82
CA GLU A 220 -19.37 21.47 17.46
C GLU A 220 -19.54 22.61 18.48
N ILE A 221 -18.85 22.57 19.62
CA ILE A 221 -18.85 23.67 20.58
C ILE A 221 -17.78 24.68 20.20
N THR A 222 -18.20 25.90 19.87
CA THR A 222 -17.30 26.98 19.45
C THR A 222 -17.11 28.03 20.51
N LYS A 223 -18.13 28.28 21.34
CA LYS A 223 -18.11 29.31 22.39
C LYS A 223 -17.44 28.79 23.64
N ILE A 224 -16.68 29.66 24.28
CA ILE A 224 -15.95 29.32 25.52
C ILE A 224 -16.95 29.10 26.67
N GLU A 225 -17.96 29.97 26.77
CA GLU A 225 -19.02 29.90 27.79
C GLU A 225 -19.76 28.56 27.75
N ASP A 226 -20.17 28.13 26.55
CA ASP A 226 -20.90 26.87 26.35
C ASP A 226 -20.03 25.65 26.70
N ALA A 227 -18.74 25.68 26.36
CA ALA A 227 -17.81 24.60 26.68
C ALA A 227 -17.61 24.45 28.20
N VAL A 228 -17.45 25.56 28.91
CA VAL A 228 -17.32 25.57 30.38
C VAL A 228 -18.60 25.08 31.04
N ALA A 229 -19.76 25.60 30.62
CA ALA A 229 -21.05 25.18 31.18
C ALA A 229 -21.33 23.68 30.97
N LEU A 230 -20.98 23.14 29.79
CA LEU A 230 -21.11 21.72 29.52
C LEU A 230 -20.16 20.88 30.39
N TRP A 231 -18.91 21.33 30.56
CA TRP A 231 -17.93 20.64 31.40
C TRP A 231 -18.35 20.61 32.87
N GLU A 232 -18.82 21.73 33.42
CA GLU A 232 -19.37 21.79 34.77
C GLU A 232 -20.56 20.86 34.96
N ASN A 233 -21.45 20.80 33.98
CA ASN A 233 -22.59 19.87 34.00
C ASN A 233 -22.15 18.40 33.97
N MET A 234 -21.16 18.04 33.17
CA MET A 234 -20.58 16.70 33.15
C MET A 234 -19.93 16.35 34.50
N GLN A 235 -19.11 17.25 35.06
CA GLN A 235 -18.48 17.02 36.37
C GLN A 235 -19.50 16.87 37.49
N ARG A 236 -20.61 17.62 37.46
CA ARG A 236 -21.68 17.48 38.45
C ARG A 236 -22.36 16.12 38.37
N ARG A 237 -22.56 15.59 37.16
CA ARG A 237 -23.12 14.25 36.94
C ARG A 237 -22.15 13.16 37.39
N ASP A 238 -20.86 13.28 37.10
CA ASP A 238 -19.84 12.31 37.53
C ASP A 238 -19.67 12.28 39.06
N LYS A 239 -19.89 13.41 39.75
CA LYS A 239 -19.88 13.44 41.22
C LYS A 239 -21.12 12.81 41.87
N GLY A 240 -22.18 12.52 41.10
CA GLY A 240 -23.45 11.99 41.61
C GLY A 240 -23.56 10.46 41.65
N GLY A 241 -22.49 9.72 41.35
CA GLY A 241 -22.46 8.26 41.49
C GLY A 241 -22.05 7.82 42.89
N TRP A 242 -22.67 6.74 43.40
CA TRP A 242 -22.28 6.08 44.65
C TRP A 242 -20.80 5.69 44.58
N ARG A 243 -19.99 6.23 45.50
CA ARG A 243 -18.57 5.95 45.63
C ARG A 243 -18.35 5.05 46.85
N PRO A 244 -18.06 3.73 46.67
CA PRO A 244 -17.91 2.80 47.78
C PRO A 244 -16.96 3.30 48.87
N ASP A 245 -15.85 3.92 48.49
CA ASP A 245 -14.85 4.37 49.47
C ASP A 245 -15.32 5.51 50.40
N VAL A 246 -16.35 6.27 49.99
CA VAL A 246 -16.84 7.46 50.68
C VAL A 246 -18.26 7.26 51.22
N ASP A 247 -19.11 6.56 50.47
CA ASP A 247 -20.53 6.40 50.73
C ASP A 247 -20.87 5.03 51.37
N GLU A 248 -19.94 4.07 51.42
CA GLU A 248 -20.11 2.81 52.17
C GLU A 248 -19.74 3.03 53.63
N GLU A 249 -20.75 2.96 54.50
CA GLU A 249 -20.62 3.08 55.94
C GLU A 249 -20.36 1.69 56.55
N CYS A 250 -19.30 1.56 57.35
CA CYS A 250 -18.93 0.37 58.11
C CYS A 250 -19.05 0.67 59.60
N GLU A 251 -19.71 -0.22 60.33
CA GLU A 251 -19.88 -0.16 61.78
C GLU A 251 -18.78 -0.99 62.46
N ASP A 252 -18.15 -0.45 63.51
CA ASP A 252 -17.22 -1.21 64.36
C ASP A 252 -17.94 -2.04 65.44
N GLU A 253 -17.19 -2.80 66.23
CA GLU A 253 -17.76 -3.63 67.31
C GLU A 253 -18.39 -2.80 68.45
N ASP A 254 -18.05 -1.52 68.55
CA ASP A 254 -18.55 -0.56 69.54
C ASP A 254 -19.77 0.25 69.03
N GLY A 255 -20.19 0.03 67.77
CA GLY A 255 -21.33 0.70 67.15
C GLY A 255 -21.03 2.08 66.56
N ASN A 256 -19.75 2.44 66.39
CA ASN A 256 -19.35 3.67 65.71
C ASN A 256 -19.34 3.46 64.19
N VAL A 257 -19.89 4.43 63.47
CA VAL A 257 -20.03 4.37 62.00
C VAL A 257 -18.92 5.19 61.33
N TYR A 258 -18.18 4.57 60.43
CA TYR A 258 -17.11 5.19 59.67
C TYR A 258 -17.28 4.95 58.16
N SER A 259 -16.71 5.84 57.33
CA SER A 259 -16.54 5.51 55.92
C SER A 259 -15.60 4.31 55.77
N LYS A 260 -15.84 3.44 54.79
CA LYS A 260 -15.03 2.24 54.54
C LYS A 260 -13.53 2.50 54.53
N LYS A 261 -13.10 3.57 53.88
CA LYS A 261 -11.68 3.96 53.85
C LYS A 261 -11.13 4.27 55.25
N THR A 262 -11.89 5.03 56.04
CA THR A 262 -11.53 5.36 57.43
C THR A 262 -11.48 4.11 58.30
N TYR A 263 -12.46 3.21 58.14
CA TYR A 263 -12.50 1.93 58.85
C TYR A 263 -11.28 1.05 58.52
N GLU A 264 -10.96 0.89 57.24
CA GLU A 264 -9.78 0.12 56.80
C GLU A 264 -8.46 0.74 57.27
N ASP A 265 -8.33 2.07 57.21
CA ASP A 265 -7.13 2.77 57.69
C ASP A 265 -6.98 2.65 59.22
N MET A 266 -8.08 2.74 59.98
CA MET A 266 -8.08 2.54 61.43
C MET A 266 -7.77 1.08 61.82
N LYS A 267 -8.30 0.11 61.06
CA LYS A 267 -7.99 -1.32 61.20
C LYS A 267 -6.52 -1.60 60.90
N ARG A 268 -5.95 -0.99 59.85
CA ARG A 268 -4.51 -1.08 59.54
C ARG A 268 -3.62 -0.47 60.61
N GLN A 269 -4.07 0.62 61.24
CA GLN A 269 -3.36 1.28 62.35
C GLN A 269 -3.56 0.54 63.68
N GLY A 270 -4.41 -0.49 63.73
CA GLY A 270 -4.72 -1.25 64.94
C GLY A 270 -5.55 -0.47 65.98
N LEU A 271 -6.26 0.57 65.55
CA LEU A 271 -7.15 1.37 66.40
C LEU A 271 -8.52 0.72 66.60
N ILE A 272 -8.91 -0.15 65.67
CA ILE A 272 -10.16 -0.92 65.66
C ILE A 272 -9.78 -2.38 65.30
N PRO A 273 -10.40 -3.40 65.92
CA PRO A 273 -10.11 -4.82 65.66
C PRO A 273 -10.31 -5.27 64.19
#